data_AF-A0A2N2T8J4-F1
#
_entry.id   AF-A0A2N2T8J4-F1
#
_cell.length_a   1.000
_cell.length_b   1.000
_cell.length_c   1.000
_cell.angle_alpha   90.00
_cell.angle_beta   90.00
_cell.angle_gamma   90.00
#
_symmetry.space_group_name_H-M   'P 1'
#
loop_
_entity.id
_entity.type
_entity.pdbx_description
1 polymer ?
#
loop_
_entity_poly.entity_id
_entity_poly.type
_entity_poly.pdbx_seq_one_letter_code
_entity_poly.pdbx_strand_id
1 'polypeptide(L)' 'DFYKIDPMLFSPAAVTVTALESGKSFTGGKLDAALLDQSFGFGA' A
#
# COMPACT_ATOMS: atom_id res chain seq x y z
N ASP A 1 -8.53 19.46 3.43
CA ASP A 1 -9.30 19.06 4.62
C ASP A 1 -9.12 17.57 4.79
N PHE A 2 -8.56 17.13 5.92
CA PHE A 2 -8.20 15.74 6.17
C PHE A 2 -9.43 14.82 6.15
N TYR A 3 -10.57 15.29 6.68
CA TYR A 3 -11.80 14.50 6.75
C TYR A 3 -12.54 14.39 5.42
N LYS A 4 -12.08 15.12 4.39
CA LYS A 4 -12.58 14.98 3.02
C LYS A 4 -11.82 13.94 2.20
N ILE A 5 -10.74 13.40 2.74
CA ILE A 5 -9.95 12.34 2.08
C ILE A 5 -10.65 11.01 2.34
N ASP A 6 -10.73 10.16 1.31
CA ASP A 6 -11.20 8.79 1.47
C ASP A 6 -10.36 8.06 2.54
N PRO A 7 -10.96 7.59 3.65
CA PRO A 7 -10.22 6.89 4.70
C PRO A 7 -9.49 5.64 4.21
N MET A 8 -9.99 4.99 3.15
CA MET A 8 -9.36 3.79 2.59
C MET A 8 -8.05 4.08 1.86
N LEU A 9 -7.77 5.35 1.56
CA LEU A 9 -6.49 5.78 0.99
C LEU A 9 -5.33 5.61 1.98
N PHE A 10 -5.61 5.57 3.29
CA PHE A 10 -4.61 5.32 4.33
C PHE A 10 -4.41 3.81 4.54
N SER A 11 -3.96 3.12 3.49
CA SER A 11 -3.67 1.68 3.51
C SER A 11 -2.26 1.38 2.99
N PRO A 12 -1.66 0.22 3.33
CA PRO A 12 -0.34 -0.15 2.84
C PRO A 12 -0.34 -0.42 1.32
N ALA A 13 0.80 -0.17 0.65
CA ALA A 13 0.95 -0.39 -0.78
C ALA A 13 0.88 -1.88 -1.18
N ALA A 14 1.41 -2.77 -0.34
CA ALA A 14 1.34 -4.21 -0.51
C ALA A 14 1.21 -4.90 0.86
N VAL A 15 0.47 -6.00 0.90
CA VAL A 15 0.23 -6.80 2.11
C VAL A 15 0.31 -8.29 1.81
N THR A 16 0.74 -9.05 2.81
CA THR A 16 0.56 -10.51 2.86
C THR A 16 -0.21 -10.86 4.12
N VAL A 17 -1.30 -11.61 3.96
CA VAL A 17 -2.19 -12.04 5.04
C VAL A 17 -2.15 -13.57 5.11
N THR A 18 -1.78 -14.12 6.27
CA THR A 18 -1.76 -15.56 6.51
C THR A 18 -2.93 -15.97 7.39
N ALA A 19 -3.80 -16.84 6.89
CA ALA A 19 -4.88 -17.44 7.66
C ALA A 19 -4.32 -18.53 8.58
N LEU A 20 -4.37 -18.31 9.89
CA LEU A 20 -3.76 -19.21 10.89
C LEU A 20 -4.33 -20.63 10.85
N GLU A 21 -5.65 -20.77 10.68
CA GLU A 21 -6.32 -22.08 10.68
C GLU A 21 -5.93 -22.97 9.51
N SER A 22 -5.75 -22.39 8.31
CA SER A 22 -5.47 -23.14 7.08
C SER A 22 -4.01 -23.09 6.65
N GLY A 23 -3.21 -22.20 7.26
CA GLY A 23 -1.85 -21.89 6.85
C GLY A 23 -1.73 -21.18 5.50
N LYS A 24 -2.84 -20.88 4.81
CA LYS A 24 -2.81 -20.22 3.50
C LYS A 24 -2.46 -18.75 3.62
N SER A 25 -1.59 -18.27 2.74
CA SER A 25 -1.24 -16.86 2.63
C SER A 25 -1.81 -16.25 1.35
N PHE A 26 -2.29 -15.01 1.47
CA PHE A 26 -2.84 -14.20 0.38
C PHE A 26 -2.01 -12.93 0.27
N THR A 27 -1.65 -12.54 -0.94
CA THR A 27 -0.87 -11.33 -1.19
C THR A 27 -1.67 -10.40 -2.08
N GLY A 28 -1.63 -9.10 -1.79
CA GLY A 28 -2.33 -8.07 -2.57
C GLY A 28 -1.56 -6.75 -2.56
N GLY A 29 -1.79 -5.94 -3.60
CA GLY A 29 -1.10 -4.68 -3.79
C GLY A 29 0.26 -4.82 -4.49
N LYS A 30 0.99 -3.70 -4.58
CA LYS A 30 2.31 -3.60 -5.22
C LYS A 30 3.05 -2.37 -4.71
N LEU A 31 4.39 -2.43 -4.73
CA LEU A 31 5.21 -1.23 -4.54
C LEU A 31 5.24 -0.40 -5.82
N ASP A 32 5.24 0.92 -5.67
CA ASP A 32 5.32 1.86 -6.79
C ASP A 32 6.52 2.80 -6.59
N ALA A 33 7.67 2.40 -7.15
CA ALA A 33 8.92 3.16 -7.01
C ALA A 33 8.85 4.51 -7.74
N ALA A 34 8.21 4.59 -8.90
CA ALA A 34 8.10 5.83 -9.65
C ALA A 34 7.26 6.88 -8.88
N LEU A 35 6.18 6.44 -8.24
CA LEU A 35 5.37 7.31 -7.38
C LEU A 35 6.15 7.76 -6.13
N LEU A 36 6.97 6.89 -5.54
CA LEU A 36 7.85 7.25 -4.43
C LEU A 36 8.90 8.28 -4.84
N ASP A 37 9.56 8.07 -5.98
CA ASP A 37 10.56 9.00 -6.52
C ASP A 37 9.94 10.38 -6.82
N GLN A 38 8.73 10.41 -7.38
CA GLN A 38 7.97 11.65 -7.56
C GLN A 38 7.65 12.32 -6.22
N SER A 39 7.20 11.55 -5.21
CA SER A 39 6.82 12.10 -3.90
C SER A 39 8.01 12.65 -3.11
N PHE A 40 9.19 12.04 -3.23
CA PHE A 40 10.40 12.47 -2.52
C PHE A 40 11.27 13.44 -3.33
N GLY A 41 10.91 13.71 -4.59
CA GLY A 41 11.63 14.65 -5.45
C GLY A 41 12.92 14.07 -6.04
N PHE A 42 13.01 12.74 -6.21
CA PHE A 42 14.13 12.06 -6.86
C PHE A 42 14.01 11.98 -8.39
N GLY A 43 12.83 12.31 -8.94
CA GLY A 43 12.64 12.45 -10.38
C GLY A 43 13.10 13.82 -10.88
N ALA A 44 14.34 13.92 -11.34
CA ALA A 44 14.83 14.99 -12.21
C ALA A 44 14.85 14.51 -13.67
#